data_AF-G7UQ50-F1
#
_entry.id   AF-G7UQ50-F1
#
_cell.length_a   1.000
_cell.length_b   1.000
_cell.length_c   1.000
_cell.angle_alpha   90.00
_cell.angle_beta   90.00
_cell.angle_gamma   90.00
#
_symmetry.space_group_name_H-M   'P 1'
#
loop_
_entity.id
_entity.type
_entity.pdbx_description
1 polymer ?
#
loop_
_entity_poly.entity_id
_entity_poly.type
_entity_poly.pdbx_seq_one_letter_code
_entity_poly.pdbx_strand_id
1 'polypeptide(L)'
;MSKVTFHVSDEKHAQVAGSQKEFLEGLAKRIESGEALTSRMEQTFAAGAIRAFAASIPMGPKRKQGPAPKFCHGSEALVYAVGRANGLTHGQALERIADRVGVSEQAVEKAIKKYRPGAFDMVGIPDPGNQ
;
A
#
# COMPACT_ATOMS: atom_id res chain seq x y z
N MET A 1 -16.83 -19.68 15.95
CA MET A 1 -15.67 -19.08 16.65
C MET A 1 -15.99 -17.61 16.90
N SER A 2 -16.20 -17.21 18.16
CA SER A 2 -16.52 -15.82 18.52
C SER A 2 -15.29 -14.92 18.28
N LYS A 3 -15.47 -13.84 17.54
CA LYS A 3 -14.43 -12.85 17.22
C LYS A 3 -14.24 -11.98 18.45
N VAL A 4 -13.12 -12.14 19.16
CA VAL A 4 -12.78 -11.28 20.30
C VAL A 4 -12.40 -9.90 19.76
N THR A 5 -13.31 -8.93 19.89
CA THR A 5 -13.06 -7.52 19.57
C THR A 5 -12.37 -6.86 20.75
N PHE A 6 -11.05 -6.67 20.64
CA PHE A 6 -10.29 -5.84 21.57
C PHE A 6 -10.58 -4.37 21.27
N HIS A 7 -11.45 -3.74 22.06
CA HIS A 7 -11.63 -2.29 22.05
C HIS A 7 -10.58 -1.64 22.95
N VAL A 8 -9.53 -1.10 22.33
CA VAL A 8 -8.58 -0.20 23.00
C VAL A 8 -9.11 1.22 22.81
N SER A 9 -9.22 2.01 23.89
CA SER A 9 -9.65 3.41 23.79
C SER A 9 -8.59 4.27 23.11
N ASP A 10 -9.00 5.31 22.41
CA ASP A 10 -8.10 6.27 21.74
C ASP A 10 -7.09 6.89 22.73
N GLU A 11 -7.51 7.12 23.97
CA GLU A 11 -6.64 7.59 25.05
C GLU A 11 -5.51 6.61 25.39
N LYS A 12 -5.81 5.29 25.43
CA LYS A 12 -4.78 4.26 25.64
C LYS A 12 -3.83 4.16 24.45
N HIS A 13 -4.35 4.34 23.24
CA HIS A 13 -3.51 4.41 22.05
C HIS A 13 -2.53 5.59 22.10
N ALA A 14 -3.01 6.78 22.45
CA ALA A 14 -2.18 7.97 22.59
C ALA A 14 -1.11 7.81 23.67
N GLN A 15 -1.47 7.22 24.82
CA GLN A 15 -0.53 6.98 25.92
C GLN A 15 0.58 6.00 25.53
N VAL A 16 0.23 4.90 24.85
CA VAL A 16 1.22 3.90 24.39
C VAL A 16 2.12 4.50 23.30
N ALA A 17 1.55 5.27 22.36
CA ALA A 17 2.35 5.95 21.33
C ALA A 17 3.33 6.97 21.96
N GLY A 18 2.89 7.70 22.98
CA GLY A 18 3.73 8.64 23.74
C GLY A 18 4.92 7.95 24.41
N SER A 19 4.67 6.88 25.16
CA SER A 19 5.74 6.14 25.86
C SER A 19 6.73 5.49 24.89
N GLN A 20 6.25 4.98 23.75
CA GLN A 20 7.11 4.48 22.68
C GLN A 20 7.99 5.59 22.10
N LYS A 21 7.42 6.77 21.83
CA LYS A 21 8.16 7.91 21.31
C LYS A 21 9.26 8.35 22.28
N GLU A 22 8.93 8.51 23.56
CA GLU A 22 9.88 8.88 24.60
C GLU A 22 11.02 7.86 24.73
N PHE A 23 10.70 6.56 24.72
CA PHE A 23 11.70 5.50 24.74
C PHE A 23 12.67 5.60 23.55
N LEU A 24 12.14 5.82 22.33
CA LEU A 24 12.94 5.93 21.12
C LEU A 24 13.82 7.18 21.12
N GLU A 25 13.29 8.33 21.52
CA GLU A 25 14.06 9.58 21.65
C GLU A 25 15.17 9.44 22.70
N GLY A 26 14.87 8.83 23.85
CA GLY A 26 15.85 8.55 24.89
C GLY A 26 16.92 7.55 24.46
N LEU A 27 16.56 6.54 23.68
CA LEU A 27 17.51 5.60 23.09
C LEU A 27 18.42 6.29 22.06
N ALA A 28 17.86 7.12 21.19
CA ALA A 28 18.63 7.85 20.17
C ALA A 28 19.67 8.78 20.81
N LYS A 29 19.29 9.57 21.82
CA LYS A 29 20.21 10.47 22.53
C LYS A 29 21.41 9.75 23.15
N ARG A 30 21.18 8.55 23.72
CA ARG A 30 22.25 7.73 24.31
C ARG A 30 23.22 7.19 23.27
N ILE A 31 22.69 6.79 22.11
CA ILE A 31 23.53 6.36 20.99
C ILE A 31 24.36 7.55 20.47
N GLU A 32 23.76 8.74 20.35
CA GLU A 32 24.44 9.96 19.89
C GLU A 32 25.54 10.44 20.85
N SER A 33 25.33 10.32 22.16
CA SER A 33 26.32 10.65 23.17
C SER A 33 27.45 9.60 23.31
N GLY A 34 27.36 8.47 22.58
CA GLY A 34 28.31 7.37 22.68
C GLY A 34 28.17 6.54 23.96
N GLU A 35 27.05 6.67 24.67
CA GLU A 35 26.79 5.89 25.87
C GLU A 35 26.52 4.41 25.51
N ALA A 36 27.07 3.50 26.30
CA ALA A 36 26.87 2.07 26.08
C ALA A 36 25.41 1.68 26.34
N LEU A 37 24.77 1.01 25.39
CA LEU A 37 23.47 0.39 25.59
C LEU A 37 23.63 -0.80 26.54
N THR A 38 23.21 -0.67 27.79
CA THR A 38 23.36 -1.74 28.81
C THR A 38 22.17 -2.68 28.87
N SER A 39 20.99 -2.23 28.43
CA SER A 39 19.79 -3.07 28.40
C SER A 39 19.76 -4.01 27.20
N ARG A 40 19.51 -5.30 27.46
CA ARG A 40 19.34 -6.32 26.40
C ARG A 40 18.20 -5.96 25.44
N MET A 41 17.14 -5.32 25.94
CA MET A 41 16.01 -4.89 25.12
C MET A 41 16.44 -3.79 24.13
N GLU A 42 17.19 -2.80 24.61
CA GLU A 42 17.70 -1.70 23.80
C GLU A 42 18.69 -2.17 22.74
N GLN A 43 19.61 -3.06 23.12
CA GLN A 43 20.55 -3.70 22.19
C GLN A 43 19.82 -4.48 21.10
N THR A 44 18.81 -5.28 21.48
CA THR A 44 18.01 -6.08 20.53
C THR A 44 17.22 -5.19 19.58
N PHE A 45 16.60 -4.13 20.12
CA PHE A 45 15.84 -3.16 19.34
C PHE A 45 16.74 -2.42 18.35
N ALA A 46 17.87 -1.87 18.81
CA ALA A 46 18.82 -1.16 17.97
C ALA A 46 19.37 -2.07 16.86
N ALA A 47 19.79 -3.30 17.20
CA ALA A 47 20.25 -4.27 16.21
C ALA A 47 19.16 -4.63 15.18
N GLY A 48 17.91 -4.81 15.64
CA GLY A 48 16.76 -5.06 14.77
C GLY A 48 16.48 -3.90 13.82
N ALA A 49 16.46 -2.67 14.33
CA ALA A 49 16.25 -1.46 13.55
C ALA A 49 17.33 -1.26 12.48
N ILE A 50 18.60 -1.47 12.85
CA ILE A 50 19.73 -1.38 11.91
C ILE A 50 19.59 -2.42 10.79
N ARG A 51 19.28 -3.68 11.13
CA ARG A 51 19.09 -4.75 10.13
C ARG A 51 17.92 -4.46 9.20
N ALA A 52 16.79 -3.98 9.75
CA ALA A 52 15.62 -3.63 8.96
C ALA A 52 15.91 -2.47 8.00
N PHE A 53 16.61 -1.44 8.48
CA PHE A 53 17.05 -0.33 7.64
C PHE A 53 18.01 -0.80 6.54
N ALA A 54 19.03 -1.58 6.88
CA ALA A 54 19.97 -2.15 5.91
C ALA A 54 19.26 -2.96 4.82
N ALA A 55 18.27 -3.79 5.19
CA ALA A 55 17.46 -4.56 4.24
C ALA A 55 16.59 -3.68 3.32
N SER A 56 16.22 -2.48 3.76
CA SER A 56 15.43 -1.53 2.96
C SER A 56 16.26 -0.79 1.91
N ILE A 57 17.60 -0.83 2.00
CA ILE A 57 18.49 -0.18 1.05
C ILE A 57 18.48 -1.01 -0.24
N PRO A 58 18.01 -0.45 -1.38
CA PRO A 58 17.99 -1.20 -2.63
C PRO A 58 19.42 -1.44 -3.12
N MET A 59 19.76 -2.72 -3.30
CA MET A 59 21.08 -3.16 -3.80
C MET A 59 21.28 -2.93 -5.31
N GLY A 60 20.22 -2.51 -6.02
CA GLY A 60 20.25 -2.27 -7.46
C GLY A 60 19.55 -0.96 -7.83
N PRO A 61 19.69 -0.49 -9.07
CA PRO A 61 19.00 0.70 -9.53
C PRO A 61 17.49 0.53 -9.34
N LYS A 62 16.85 1.47 -8.62
CA LYS A 62 15.40 1.56 -8.53
C LYS A 62 14.87 1.57 -9.96
N ARG A 63 14.05 0.58 -10.34
CA ARG A 63 13.40 0.56 -11.65
C ARG A 63 12.69 1.90 -11.82
N LYS A 64 13.06 2.65 -12.86
CA LYS A 64 12.42 3.93 -13.16
C LYS A 64 10.92 3.65 -13.26
N GLN A 65 10.14 4.34 -12.43
CA GLN A 65 8.70 4.36 -12.56
C GLN A 65 8.41 4.76 -14.01
N GLY A 66 7.80 3.86 -14.77
CA GLY A 66 7.50 4.12 -16.17
C GLY A 66 6.71 5.43 -16.32
N PRO A 67 6.74 6.07 -17.49
CA PRO A 67 5.99 7.29 -17.73
C PRO A 67 4.54 7.09 -17.30
N ALA A 68 3.95 8.13 -16.70
CA ALA A 68 2.55 8.11 -16.33
C ALA A 68 1.71 7.66 -17.55
N PRO A 69 0.74 6.76 -17.34
CA PRO A 69 -0.08 6.26 -18.44
C PRO A 69 -0.67 7.44 -19.24
N LYS A 70 -0.38 7.50 -20.54
CA LYS A 70 -0.90 8.52 -21.46
C LYS A 70 -2.31 8.19 -21.94
N PHE A 71 -3.19 7.74 -21.04
CA PHE A 71 -4.57 7.41 -21.38
C PHE A 71 -5.55 8.08 -20.42
N CYS A 72 -6.78 8.30 -20.89
CA CYS A 72 -7.83 8.91 -20.08
C CYS A 72 -8.42 7.87 -19.11
N HIS A 73 -8.09 7.99 -17.82
CA HIS A 73 -8.47 7.00 -16.80
C HIS A 73 -9.99 6.76 -16.72
N GLY A 74 -10.80 7.82 -16.86
CA GLY A 74 -12.27 7.70 -16.84
C GLY A 74 -12.82 6.95 -18.05
N SER A 75 -12.25 7.19 -19.24
CA SER A 75 -12.63 6.46 -20.45
C SER A 75 -12.27 4.98 -20.34
N GLU A 76 -11.09 4.67 -19.80
CA GLU A 76 -10.67 3.27 -19.59
C GLU A 76 -11.47 2.57 -18.50
N ALA A 77 -11.93 3.29 -17.47
CA ALA A 77 -12.82 2.75 -16.47
C ALA A 77 -14.18 2.33 -17.07
N LEU A 78 -14.70 3.09 -18.04
CA LEU A 78 -15.91 2.72 -18.80
C LEU A 78 -15.68 1.48 -19.66
N VAL A 79 -14.55 1.41 -20.37
CA VAL A 79 -14.18 0.23 -21.18
C VAL A 79 -14.07 -1.00 -20.27
N TYR A 80 -13.47 -0.86 -19.09
CA TYR A 80 -13.42 -1.91 -18.08
C TYR A 80 -14.81 -2.35 -17.63
N ALA A 81 -15.69 -1.41 -17.25
CA ALA A 81 -17.04 -1.72 -16.77
C ALA A 81 -17.90 -2.41 -17.85
N VAL A 82 -17.82 -1.95 -19.11
CA VAL A 82 -18.50 -2.60 -20.25
C VAL A 82 -17.91 -4.00 -20.51
N GLY A 83 -16.60 -4.17 -20.41
CA GLY A 83 -15.96 -5.50 -20.51
C GLY A 83 -16.47 -6.47 -19.45
N ARG A 84 -16.58 -6.00 -18.21
CA ARG A 84 -17.13 -6.78 -17.09
C ARG A 84 -18.62 -7.10 -17.29
N ALA A 85 -19.41 -6.16 -17.81
CA ALA A 85 -20.82 -6.39 -18.15
C ALA A 85 -21.00 -7.47 -19.24
N ASN A 86 -20.04 -7.56 -20.16
CA ASN A 86 -20.01 -8.57 -21.22
C ASN A 86 -19.39 -9.91 -20.78
N GLY A 87 -19.16 -10.12 -19.48
CA GLY A 87 -18.71 -11.39 -18.93
C GLY A 87 -17.19 -11.62 -18.93
N LEU A 88 -16.38 -10.60 -19.20
CA LEU A 88 -14.93 -10.71 -19.01
C LEU A 88 -14.59 -10.80 -17.51
N THR A 89 -13.59 -11.60 -17.17
CA THR A 89 -13.03 -11.63 -15.81
C THR A 89 -12.23 -10.36 -15.52
N HIS A 90 -11.86 -10.16 -14.25
CA HIS A 90 -11.05 -9.01 -13.84
C HIS A 90 -9.75 -8.90 -14.64
N GLY A 91 -9.01 -10.01 -14.70
CA GLY A 91 -7.75 -10.10 -15.42
C GLY A 91 -7.93 -9.83 -16.90
N GLN A 92 -8.90 -10.48 -17.56
CA GLN A 92 -9.14 -10.31 -19.00
C GLN A 92 -9.50 -8.87 -19.38
N ALA A 93 -10.30 -8.19 -18.56
CA ALA A 93 -10.67 -6.81 -18.81
C ALA A 93 -9.47 -5.86 -18.66
N LEU A 94 -8.59 -6.10 -17.67
CA LEU A 94 -7.37 -5.32 -17.47
C LEU A 94 -6.32 -5.59 -18.55
N GLU A 95 -6.09 -6.86 -18.88
CA GLU A 95 -5.17 -7.31 -19.94
C GLU A 95 -5.51 -6.67 -21.27
N ARG A 96 -6.79 -6.71 -21.67
CA ARG A 96 -7.25 -6.09 -22.93
C ARG A 96 -7.02 -4.58 -22.99
N ILE A 97 -7.15 -3.89 -21.85
CA ILE A 97 -6.86 -2.45 -21.78
C ILE A 97 -5.34 -2.22 -21.82
N ALA A 98 -4.59 -2.97 -21.01
CA ALA A 98 -3.14 -2.94 -20.92
C ALA A 98 -2.47 -3.10 -22.29
N ASP A 99 -2.89 -4.10 -23.06
CA ASP A 99 -2.42 -4.35 -24.43
C ASP A 99 -2.74 -3.17 -25.35
N ARG A 100 -3.95 -2.62 -25.27
CA ARG A 100 -4.39 -1.51 -26.12
C ARG A 100 -3.64 -0.22 -25.84
N VAL A 101 -3.37 0.09 -24.57
CA VAL A 101 -2.72 1.35 -24.16
C VAL A 101 -1.20 1.22 -23.95
N GLY A 102 -0.65 0.02 -24.10
CA GLY A 102 0.80 -0.24 -24.03
C GLY A 102 1.39 -0.08 -22.62
N VAL A 103 0.66 -0.44 -21.57
CA VAL A 103 1.15 -0.42 -20.18
C VAL A 103 0.85 -1.74 -19.46
N SER A 104 1.44 -1.97 -18.29
CA SER A 104 1.12 -3.16 -17.46
C SER A 104 -0.31 -3.12 -16.89
N GLU A 105 -0.93 -4.28 -16.68
CA GLU A 105 -2.23 -4.42 -16.02
C GLU A 105 -2.32 -3.70 -14.66
N GLN A 106 -1.29 -3.80 -13.83
CA GLN A 106 -1.24 -3.10 -12.53
C GLN A 106 -1.30 -1.57 -12.67
N ALA A 107 -0.72 -1.02 -13.74
CA ALA A 107 -0.79 0.41 -14.02
C ALA A 107 -2.20 0.80 -14.44
N VAL A 108 -2.88 -0.03 -15.24
CA VAL A 108 -4.30 0.15 -15.59
C VAL A 108 -5.17 0.09 -14.35
N GLU A 109 -5.06 -0.98 -13.56
CA GLU A 109 -5.86 -1.18 -12.35
C GLU A 109 -5.75 0.02 -11.42
N LYS A 110 -4.51 0.46 -11.14
CA LYS A 110 -4.26 1.61 -10.28
C LYS A 110 -4.82 2.92 -10.86
N ALA A 111 -4.74 3.11 -12.16
CA ALA A 111 -5.23 4.32 -12.83
C ALA A 111 -6.76 4.41 -12.82
N ILE A 112 -7.47 3.31 -13.08
CA ILE A 112 -8.93 3.30 -13.19
C ILE A 112 -9.65 3.10 -11.85
N LYS A 113 -8.97 2.61 -10.81
CA LYS A 113 -9.57 2.24 -9.51
C LYS A 113 -10.52 3.29 -8.93
N LYS A 114 -10.15 4.57 -8.97
CA LYS A 114 -10.96 5.68 -8.44
C LYS A 114 -12.23 5.93 -9.26
N TYR A 115 -12.22 5.57 -10.53
CA TYR A 115 -13.30 5.85 -11.49
C TYR A 115 -14.22 4.64 -11.71
N ARG A 116 -13.83 3.44 -11.24
CA ARG A 116 -14.62 2.21 -11.36
C ARG A 116 -16.06 2.37 -10.88
N PRO A 117 -16.35 2.87 -9.66
CA PRO A 117 -17.73 2.95 -9.18
C PRO A 117 -18.62 3.76 -10.12
N GLY A 118 -18.19 4.98 -10.48
CA GLY A 118 -18.94 5.83 -11.41
C GLY A 118 -19.07 5.24 -12.82
N ALA A 119 -18.09 4.46 -13.28
CA ALA A 119 -18.19 3.76 -14.55
C ALA A 119 -19.22 2.62 -14.51
N PHE A 120 -19.28 1.84 -13.43
CA PHE A 120 -20.30 0.81 -13.24
C PHE A 120 -21.71 1.40 -13.09
N ASP A 121 -21.84 2.51 -12.37
CA ASP A 121 -23.10 3.26 -12.27
C ASP A 121 -23.61 3.72 -13.65
N MET A 122 -22.71 4.19 -14.53
CA MET A 122 -23.05 4.59 -15.90
C MET A 122 -23.47 3.41 -16.80
N VAL A 123 -22.89 2.22 -16.59
CA VAL A 123 -23.26 1.01 -17.34
C VAL A 123 -24.53 0.36 -16.77
N GLY A 124 -24.97 0.76 -15.57
CA GLY A 124 -26.19 0.27 -14.94
C GLY A 124 -26.06 -1.11 -14.30
N ILE A 125 -24.83 -1.52 -13.95
CA ILE A 125 -24.55 -2.79 -13.28
C ILE A 125 -23.68 -2.58 -12.03
N PRO A 126 -23.85 -3.39 -10.97
CA PRO A 126 -23.01 -3.29 -9.78
C PRO A 126 -21.57 -3.76 -10.07
N ASP A 127 -20.57 -3.13 -9.44
CA ASP A 127 -19.17 -3.56 -9.55
C ASP A 127 -19.01 -4.96 -8.91
N PRO A 128 -18.65 -6.00 -9.69
CA PRO A 128 -18.47 -7.37 -9.17
C PRO A 128 -17.20 -7.54 -8.32
N GLY A 129 -16.39 -6.49 -8.16
CA GLY A 129 -15.13 -6.54 -7.43
C GLY A 129 -13.98 -7.11 -8.26
N ASN A 130 -13.01 -7.74 -7.60
CA ASN A 130 -11.83 -8.34 -8.25
C ASN A 130 -12.01 -9.84 -8.57
N GLN A 131 -13.26 -10.31 -8.64
CA GLN A 131 -13.60 -11.68 -9.04
C GLN A 131 -13.30 -11.92 -10.52
#